data_AF-A0A6V7FM62-F1
#
_entry.id   AF-A0A6V7FM62-F1
#
_cell.length_a   1.000
_cell.length_b   1.000
_cell.length_c   1.000
_cell.angle_alpha   90.00
_cell.angle_beta   90.00
_cell.angle_gamma   90.00
#
_symmetry.space_group_name_H-M   'P 1'
#
loop_
_entity.id
_entity.type
_entity.pdbx_description
1 polymer ?
#
loop_
_entity_poly.entity_id
_entity_poly.type
_entity_poly.pdbx_seq_one_letter_code
_entity_poly.pdbx_strand_id
1 'polypeptide(L)' 'MQEQEAPDDECPMCGGEGGWPGLTERVTCKPCKGTGKNMLPPPDAWVDLRH' A
#
# COMPACT_ATOMS: atom_id res chain seq x y z
N MET A 1 1.47 -3.38 26.38
CA MET A 1 2.27 -3.71 25.20
C MET A 1 1.89 -2.66 24.18
N GLN A 2 2.81 -1.80 23.78
CA GLN A 2 2.54 -0.87 22.69
C GLN A 2 2.84 -1.69 21.44
N GLU A 3 1.85 -2.46 20.97
CA GLU A 3 1.86 -2.89 19.58
C GLU A 3 1.97 -1.60 18.77
N GLN A 4 3.19 -1.30 18.30
CA GLN A 4 3.36 -0.46 17.15
C GLN A 4 2.66 -1.25 16.05
N GLU A 5 1.37 -0.98 15.86
CA GLU A 5 0.67 -1.25 14.61
C GLU A 5 1.61 -0.68 13.56
N ALA A 6 2.29 -1.58 12.84
CA ALA A 6 3.20 -1.20 11.77
C ALA A 6 2.46 -0.17 10.93
N PRO A 7 3.13 0.93 10.49
CA PRO A 7 2.47 1.91 9.63
C PRO A 7 1.84 1.13 8.50
N ASP A 8 0.52 1.10 8.52
CA ASP A 8 -0.28 0.14 7.81
C ASP A 8 0.19 0.18 6.36
N ASP A 9 0.91 -0.87 5.91
CA ASP A 9 1.52 -0.92 4.56
C ASP A 9 0.42 -1.13 3.50
N GLU A 10 -0.81 -0.78 3.85
CA GLU A 10 -1.97 -0.81 3.03
C GLU A 10 -1.97 0.42 2.12
N CYS A 11 -2.46 0.21 0.91
CA CYS A 11 -2.61 1.27 -0.05
C CYS A 11 -3.65 2.26 0.50
N PRO A 12 -3.29 3.54 0.74
CA PRO A 12 -4.22 4.52 1.34
C PRO A 12 -5.39 4.85 0.42
N MET A 13 -5.29 4.47 -0.86
CA MET A 13 -6.38 4.64 -1.80
C MET A 13 -7.43 3.56 -1.56
N CYS A 14 -7.03 2.27 -1.55
CA CYS A 14 -7.98 1.16 -1.45
C CYS A 14 -8.11 0.47 -0.09
N GLY A 15 -7.38 0.93 0.93
CA GLY A 15 -7.40 0.33 2.28
C GLY A 15 -7.12 -1.17 2.24
N GLY A 16 -5.98 -1.57 1.65
CA GLY A 16 -5.55 -2.98 1.67
C GLY A 16 -6.22 -3.89 0.64
N GLU A 17 -7.37 -3.51 0.09
CA GLU A 17 -8.19 -4.40 -0.74
C GLU A 17 -7.58 -4.66 -2.15
N GLY A 18 -6.77 -3.74 -2.67
CA GLY A 18 -6.25 -3.79 -4.04
C GLY A 18 -7.26 -3.40 -5.12
N GLY A 19 -8.50 -3.09 -4.79
CA GLY A 19 -9.52 -2.68 -5.76
C GLY A 19 -10.93 -2.75 -5.19
N TRP A 20 -11.93 -2.54 -6.04
CA TRP A 20 -13.34 -2.47 -5.66
C TRP A 20 -14.18 -3.41 -6.53
N PRO A 21 -15.30 -3.93 -6.02
CA PRO A 21 -16.29 -4.58 -6.86
C PRO A 21 -16.86 -3.56 -7.86
N GLY A 22 -16.66 -3.80 -9.15
CA GLY A 22 -17.31 -3.03 -10.21
C GLY A 22 -18.60 -3.70 -10.69
N LEU A 23 -19.34 -3.01 -11.55
CA LEU A 23 -20.64 -3.46 -12.06
C LEU A 23 -20.58 -4.70 -12.95
N THR A 24 -19.41 -4.99 -13.52
CA THR A 24 -19.20 -6.11 -14.46
C THR A 24 -17.94 -6.91 -14.12
N GLU A 25 -16.90 -6.22 -13.66
CA GLU A 25 -15.64 -6.81 -13.22
C GLU A 25 -15.04 -6.03 -12.04
N ARG A 26 -14.09 -6.62 -11.33
CA ARG A 26 -13.40 -5.97 -10.22
C ARG A 26 -12.51 -4.84 -10.77
N VAL A 27 -12.72 -3.63 -10.29
CA VAL A 27 -11.92 -2.46 -10.67
C VAL A 27 -10.62 -2.49 -9.88
N THR A 28 -9.50 -2.73 -10.55
CA THR A 28 -8.18 -2.73 -9.93
C THR A 28 -7.80 -1.31 -9.46
N CYS A 29 -7.33 -1.19 -8.22
CA CYS A 29 -6.75 0.05 -7.72
C CYS A 29 -5.44 0.32 -8.45
N LYS A 30 -5.44 1.29 -9.37
CA LYS A 30 -4.28 1.68 -10.18
C LYS A 30 -3.03 2.03 -9.34
N PRO A 31 -3.15 2.84 -8.27
CA PRO A 31 -2.02 3.21 -7.41
C PRO A 31 -1.23 2.01 -6.87
N CYS A 32 -1.92 0.96 -6.39
CA CYS A 32 -1.27 -0.25 -5.89
C CYS A 32 -1.26 -1.41 -6.89
N LYS A 33 -1.72 -1.20 -8.13
CA LYS A 33 -1.81 -2.22 -9.18
C LYS A 33 -2.48 -3.53 -8.73
N GLY A 34 -3.47 -3.46 -7.83
CA GLY A 34 -4.13 -4.67 -7.33
C GLY A 34 -3.49 -5.33 -6.11
N THR A 35 -2.33 -4.87 -5.67
CA THR A 35 -1.58 -5.52 -4.57
C THR A 35 -2.17 -5.22 -3.21
N GLY A 36 -2.96 -4.15 -3.07
CA GLY A 36 -3.46 -3.68 -1.78
C GLY A 36 -2.40 -2.98 -0.93
N LYS A 37 -1.14 -2.94 -1.37
CA LYS A 37 -0.02 -2.43 -0.59
C LYS A 37 0.35 -1.00 -0.94
N ASN A 38 0.91 -0.29 0.03
CA ASN A 38 1.54 0.99 -0.18
C ASN A 38 2.76 0.79 -1.08
N MET A 39 2.74 1.36 -2.29
CA MET A 39 3.88 1.30 -3.21
C MET A 39 4.93 2.38 -2.91
N LEU A 40 4.75 3.16 -1.83
CA LEU A 40 5.82 4.04 -1.37
C LEU A 40 6.98 3.16 -0.92
N PRO A 41 8.22 3.43 -1.39
CA PRO A 41 9.38 2.74 -0.87
C PRO A 41 9.43 2.96 0.66
N PRO A 42 9.75 1.91 1.44
CA PRO A 42 9.83 2.03 2.89
C PRO A 42 10.80 3.16 3.25
N PRO A 43 10.57 3.85 4.38
CA PRO A 43 11.38 4.98 4.74
C PRO A 43 12.87 4.66 5.01
N ASP A 44 13.23 3.39 5.00
CA ASP A 44 14.59 2.92 5.15
C ASP A 44 15.39 2.96 3.84
N ALA A 45 14.72 2.94 2.67
CA ALA A 45 15.38 2.89 1.36
C ALA A 45 16.12 4.18 0.95
N TRP A 46 15.97 5.28 1.71
CA TRP A 46 16.68 6.55 1.49
C TRP A 46 17.85 6.76 2.45
N VAL A 47 18.01 5.90 3.47
CA VAL A 47 19.11 6.01 4.43
C VAL A 47 20.44 5.60 3.79
N ASP A 48 20.44 4.79 2.73
CA ASP A 48 21.64 4.34 2.02
C ASP A 48 22.25 5.34 1.01
N LEU A 49 21.61 6.49 0.74
CA LEU A 49 22.11 7.49 -0.22
C LEU A 49 22.93 8.63 0.45
N ARG A 50 23.50 8.37 1.62
CA ARG A 50 24.41 9.31 2.31
C ARG A 50 25.70 8.60 2.74
N HIS A 51 26.51 8.20 1.76
CA HIS A 51 27.93 7.87 1.92
C HIS A 51 28.79 8.92 1.20
#